data_AF-A0A9E2R5X5-F1
#
_entry.id   AF-A0A9E2R5X5-F1
#
_cell.length_a   1.000
_cell.length_b   1.000
_cell.length_c   1.000
_cell.angle_alpha   90.00
_cell.angle_beta   90.00
_cell.angle_gamma   90.00
#
_symmetry.space_group_name_H-M   'P 1'
#
loop_
_entity.id
_entity.type
_entity.pdbx_description
1 polymer ?
#
loop_
_entity_poly.entity_id
_entity_poly.type
_entity_poly.pdbx_seq_one_letter_code
_entity_poly.pdbx_strand_id
1 'polypeptide(L)'
;MTTINATKTSSPSRPSNIGASANLPRQLPLIGTGFPEIQHAFPGTINLRLEKPLLAMGYDHRTAPIKWQPDESPPETFDFVRVKFEARGSIVDCWLYIPHGSPHRRDLCSHEIITPAQLQISDGDRCVLHIPRQCVSMPYAEFPVIVIV
;
A
#
# COMPACT_ATOMS: atom_id res chain seq x y z
N MET A 1 3.92 -9.13 16.65
CA MET A 1 3.62 -7.90 15.92
C MET A 1 4.93 -7.39 15.35
N THR A 2 5.03 -7.25 14.03
CA THR A 2 6.27 -6.87 13.34
C THR A 2 6.23 -5.37 13.04
N THR A 3 7.35 -4.67 13.21
CA THR A 3 7.46 -3.25 12.88
C THR A 3 8.56 -3.02 11.86
N ILE A 4 8.34 -2.09 10.94
CA ILE A 4 9.30 -1.70 9.92
C ILE A 4 9.33 -0.17 9.88
N ASN A 5 10.50 0.41 10.11
CA ASN A 5 10.71 1.83 9.91
C ASN A 5 10.56 2.18 8.43
N ALA A 6 10.02 3.37 8.18
CA ALA A 6 9.77 3.86 6.85
C ALA A 6 10.00 5.36 6.77
N THR A 7 10.13 5.84 5.53
CA THR A 7 10.10 7.26 5.21
C THR A 7 8.95 7.51 4.24
N LYS A 8 8.16 8.56 4.48
CA LYS A 8 7.17 9.00 3.50
C LYS A 8 7.90 9.58 2.29
N THR A 9 7.55 9.13 1.11
CA THR A 9 8.13 9.62 -0.14
C THR A 9 7.05 10.26 -1.01
N SER A 10 7.48 11.14 -1.91
CA SER A 10 6.66 11.57 -3.03
C SER A 10 6.33 10.33 -3.88
N SER A 11 5.20 10.34 -4.61
CA SER A 11 5.00 9.33 -5.65
C SER A 11 6.17 9.38 -6.63
N PRO A 12 6.74 8.23 -7.03
CA PRO A 12 7.84 8.23 -7.99
C PRO A 12 7.39 8.96 -9.25
N SER A 13 8.09 10.05 -9.57
CA SER A 13 7.79 10.93 -10.68
C SER A 13 7.91 10.18 -12.01
N ARG A 14 6.77 9.90 -12.64
CA ARG A 14 6.72 9.73 -14.09
C ARG A 14 6.59 11.12 -14.73
N PRO A 15 7.18 11.35 -15.92
CA PRO A 15 6.82 12.49 -16.78
C PRO A 15 5.43 12.33 -17.43
N SER A 16 4.57 11.45 -16.91
CA SER A 16 3.16 11.32 -17.29
C SER A 16 2.26 11.35 -16.06
N ASN A 17 1.20 12.14 -16.19
CA ASN A 17 0.53 12.89 -15.13
C ASN A 17 -0.51 12.09 -14.32
N ILE A 18 -0.20 10.88 -13.84
CA ILE A 18 -1.18 10.07 -13.07
C ILE A 18 -0.49 9.24 -11.99
N GLY A 19 -0.35 9.77 -10.77
CA GLY A 19 -0.03 8.99 -9.58
C GLY A 19 -1.24 8.15 -9.13
N ALA A 20 -1.04 7.13 -8.29
CA ALA A 20 -2.12 6.31 -7.74
C ALA A 20 -3.20 7.17 -7.05
N SER A 21 -2.83 8.31 -6.44
CA SER A 21 -3.77 9.29 -5.89
C SER A 21 -4.80 9.83 -6.89
N ALA A 22 -4.49 9.91 -8.19
CA ALA A 22 -5.44 10.31 -9.22
C ALA A 22 -6.41 9.17 -9.61
N ASN A 23 -6.04 7.92 -9.33
CA ASN A 23 -6.80 6.72 -9.72
C ASN A 23 -7.73 6.23 -8.62
N LEU A 24 -7.33 6.36 -7.35
CA LEU A 24 -8.11 5.89 -6.21
C LEU A 24 -9.56 6.42 -6.16
N PRO A 25 -9.87 7.69 -6.53
CA PRO A 25 -11.27 8.13 -6.62
C PRO A 25 -12.16 7.29 -7.54
N ARG A 26 -11.60 6.69 -8.59
CA ARG A 26 -12.31 5.80 -9.53
C ARG A 26 -12.33 4.35 -9.05
N GLN A 27 -11.29 3.93 -8.34
CA GLN A 27 -11.13 2.56 -7.87
C GLN A 27 -11.95 2.28 -6.60
N LEU A 28 -11.96 3.19 -5.62
CA LEU A 28 -12.62 2.99 -4.32
C LEU A 28 -14.10 2.61 -4.41
N PRO A 29 -14.94 3.21 -5.29
CA PRO A 29 -16.33 2.78 -5.43
C PRO A 29 -16.46 1.34 -5.91
N LEU A 30 -15.57 0.88 -6.80
CA LEU A 30 -15.59 -0.48 -7.32
C LEU A 30 -15.07 -1.48 -6.28
N ILE A 31 -13.97 -1.15 -5.60
CA ILE A 31 -13.40 -1.97 -4.52
C ILE A 31 -14.40 -2.09 -3.36
N GLY A 32 -15.06 -0.99 -3.01
CA GLY A 32 -16.03 -0.92 -1.90
C GLY A 32 -17.21 -1.88 -2.02
N THR A 33 -17.54 -2.35 -3.23
CA THR A 33 -18.59 -3.36 -3.44
C THR A 33 -18.29 -4.70 -2.76
N GLY A 34 -17.02 -5.10 -2.73
CA GLY A 34 -16.55 -6.33 -2.10
C GLY A 34 -15.81 -6.09 -0.79
N PHE A 35 -15.47 -4.84 -0.48
CA PHE A 35 -14.72 -4.46 0.72
C PHE A 35 -15.25 -3.17 1.35
N PRO A 36 -16.40 -3.21 2.05
CA PRO A 36 -17.13 -1.99 2.45
C PRO A 36 -16.34 -1.02 3.32
N GLU A 37 -15.40 -1.51 4.15
CA GLU A 37 -14.62 -0.65 5.05
C GLU A 37 -13.70 0.34 4.31
N ILE A 38 -13.29 0.03 3.08
CA ILE A 38 -12.41 0.91 2.30
C ILE A 38 -13.18 2.00 1.55
N GLN A 39 -14.50 1.86 1.42
CA GLN A 39 -15.35 2.78 0.64
C GLN A 39 -15.27 4.23 1.14
N HIS A 40 -15.01 4.41 2.44
CA HIS A 40 -14.89 5.71 3.08
C HIS A 40 -13.45 6.16 3.32
N ALA A 41 -12.47 5.43 2.77
CA ALA A 41 -11.08 5.82 2.88
C ALA A 41 -10.81 7.14 2.15
N PHE A 42 -9.76 7.83 2.58
CA PHE A 42 -9.26 8.99 1.85
C PHE A 42 -8.88 8.55 0.43
N PRO A 43 -9.34 9.26 -0.63
CA PRO A 43 -9.13 8.85 -2.02
C PRO A 43 -7.72 9.19 -2.50
N GLY A 44 -6.72 8.62 -1.83
CA GLY A 44 -5.31 8.79 -2.14
C GLY A 44 -4.43 7.80 -1.37
N THR A 45 -3.22 7.59 -1.88
CA THR A 45 -2.21 6.73 -1.25
C THR A 45 -1.12 7.56 -0.61
N ILE A 46 -0.53 7.03 0.45
CA ILE A 46 0.75 7.50 0.99
C ILE A 46 1.82 6.52 0.51
N ASN A 47 2.81 7.04 -0.20
CA ASN A 47 3.97 6.28 -0.66
C ASN A 47 4.99 6.19 0.48
N LEU A 48 5.50 4.98 0.74
CA LEU A 48 6.45 4.67 1.79
C LEU A 48 7.67 3.99 1.21
N ARG A 49 8.85 4.43 1.65
CA ARG A 49 10.11 3.70 1.51
C ARG A 49 10.42 3.00 2.83
N LEU A 50 10.32 1.68 2.85
CA LEU A 50 10.65 0.85 4.01
C LEU A 50 12.17 0.65 4.13
N GLU A 51 12.68 0.59 5.36
CA GLU A 51 14.09 0.28 5.64
C GLU A 51 14.44 -1.19 5.38
N LYS A 52 13.42 -2.06 5.31
CA LYS A 52 13.56 -3.50 5.03
C LYS A 52 12.60 -3.91 3.91
N PRO A 53 13.02 -4.80 3.00
CA PRO A 53 12.15 -5.28 1.95
C PRO A 53 11.01 -6.11 2.55
N LEU A 54 9.81 -5.84 2.06
CA LEU A 54 8.56 -6.45 2.47
C LEU A 54 7.89 -7.12 1.26
N LEU A 55 7.64 -8.42 1.37
CA LEU A 55 6.88 -9.20 0.41
C LEU A 55 5.54 -9.60 1.06
N ALA A 56 4.44 -9.04 0.54
CA ALA A 56 3.10 -9.44 0.95
C ALA A 56 2.62 -10.64 0.14
N MET A 57 2.57 -11.82 0.77
CA MET A 57 2.04 -13.05 0.16
C MET A 57 0.58 -13.30 0.58
N GLY A 58 0.23 -12.95 1.82
CA GLY A 58 -1.14 -12.96 2.33
C GLY A 58 -1.91 -11.66 2.06
N TYR A 59 -3.24 -11.74 2.09
CA TYR A 59 -4.16 -10.60 1.94
C TYR A 59 -5.34 -10.72 2.91
N ASP A 60 -5.84 -9.57 3.39
CA ASP A 60 -7.14 -9.46 4.07
C ASP A 60 -8.30 -9.47 3.09
N HIS A 61 -8.09 -8.83 1.96
CA HIS A 61 -9.05 -8.72 0.89
C HIS A 61 -8.31 -8.73 -0.44
N ARG A 62 -8.86 -9.46 -1.40
CA ARG A 62 -8.46 -9.45 -2.80
C ARG A 62 -9.69 -9.13 -3.63
N THR A 63 -9.59 -8.14 -4.51
CA THR A 63 -10.67 -7.85 -5.44
C THR A 63 -10.79 -8.93 -6.50
N ALA A 64 -11.98 -9.10 -7.08
CA ALA A 64 -12.05 -9.60 -8.45
C ALA A 64 -11.29 -8.63 -9.39
N PRO A 65 -10.84 -9.05 -10.59
CA PRO A 65 -10.28 -8.13 -11.56
C PRO A 65 -11.30 -7.01 -11.88
N ILE A 66 -10.94 -5.76 -11.63
CA ILE A 66 -11.80 -4.61 -11.88
C ILE A 66 -11.27 -3.78 -13.05
N LYS A 67 -12.20 -3.27 -13.85
CA LYS A 67 -11.91 -2.34 -14.93
C LYS A 67 -12.26 -0.93 -14.46
N TRP A 68 -11.28 -0.22 -13.92
CA TRP A 68 -11.46 1.11 -13.31
C TRP A 68 -11.20 2.26 -14.28
N GLN A 69 -10.74 1.96 -15.51
CA GLN A 69 -10.75 2.89 -16.65
C GLN A 69 -11.40 2.27 -17.91
N PRO A 70 -12.03 3.08 -18.79
CA PRO A 70 -12.70 2.59 -19.98
C PRO A 70 -11.84 1.73 -20.92
N ASP A 71 -10.55 2.02 -21.02
CA ASP A 71 -9.62 1.32 -21.93
C ASP A 71 -8.67 0.36 -21.21
N GLU A 72 -8.90 0.12 -19.91
CA GLU A 72 -8.04 -0.79 -19.15
C GLU A 72 -8.22 -2.24 -19.60
N SER A 73 -7.11 -2.85 -20.03
CA SER A 73 -7.00 -4.25 -20.41
C SER A 73 -5.55 -4.73 -20.20
N PRO A 74 -5.31 -5.82 -19.44
CA PRO A 74 -6.30 -6.56 -18.67
C PRO A 74 -6.85 -5.75 -17.48
N PRO A 75 -8.04 -6.10 -16.93
CA PRO A 75 -8.53 -5.54 -15.67
C PRO A 75 -7.52 -5.79 -14.54
N GLU A 76 -7.45 -4.87 -13.57
CA GLU A 76 -6.47 -4.92 -12.50
C GLU A 76 -7.04 -5.57 -11.22
N THR A 77 -6.21 -6.36 -10.54
CA THR A 77 -6.52 -6.97 -9.24
C THR A 77 -5.74 -6.27 -8.14
N PHE A 78 -6.39 -6.05 -7.00
CA PHE A 78 -5.80 -5.37 -5.85
C PHE A 78 -5.86 -6.25 -4.62
N ASP A 79 -4.72 -6.35 -3.92
CA ASP A 79 -4.66 -6.92 -2.57
C ASP A 79 -4.60 -5.79 -1.54
N PHE A 80 -5.25 -6.06 -0.41
CA PHE A 80 -5.23 -5.20 0.76
C PHE A 80 -4.77 -5.98 1.97
N VAL A 81 -3.90 -5.37 2.77
CA VAL A 81 -3.44 -5.92 4.05
C VAL A 81 -3.64 -4.90 5.15
N ARG A 82 -4.40 -5.26 6.19
CA ARG A 82 -4.62 -4.43 7.38
C ARG A 82 -3.31 -4.29 8.14
N VAL A 83 -2.91 -3.04 8.33
CA VAL A 83 -1.70 -2.63 9.04
C VAL A 83 -2.02 -1.41 9.89
N LYS A 84 -1.10 -1.00 10.76
CA LYS A 84 -1.17 0.31 11.41
C LYS A 84 -0.02 1.17 10.94
N PHE A 85 -0.27 2.45 10.77
CA PHE A 85 0.72 3.43 10.38
C PHE A 85 0.94 4.42 11.50
N GLU A 86 2.19 4.56 11.92
CA GLU A 86 2.60 5.52 12.93
C GLU A 86 3.39 6.66 12.29
N ALA A 87 2.94 7.89 12.52
CA ALA A 87 3.68 9.09 12.15
C ALA A 87 3.38 10.20 13.17
N ARG A 88 4.40 10.99 13.50
CA ARG A 88 4.28 12.17 14.40
C ARG A 88 3.58 11.83 15.73
N GLY A 89 3.84 10.64 16.27
CA GLY A 89 3.28 10.17 17.55
C GLY A 89 1.81 9.71 17.49
N SER A 90 1.18 9.69 16.31
CA SER A 90 -0.16 9.16 16.11
C SER A 90 -0.11 7.83 15.37
N ILE A 91 -0.92 6.87 15.81
CA ILE A 91 -1.08 5.56 15.17
C ILE A 91 -2.48 5.49 14.58
N VAL A 92 -2.58 5.11 13.30
CA VAL A 92 -3.86 4.94 12.60
C VAL A 92 -3.95 3.55 11.97
N ASP A 93 -5.15 2.97 11.99
CA ASP A 93 -5.44 1.78 11.19
C ASP A 93 -5.48 2.15 9.70
N CYS A 94 -4.88 1.32 8.86
CA CYS A 94 -4.79 1.55 7.42
C CYS A 94 -4.59 0.24 6.65
N TRP A 95 -4.48 0.34 5.33
CA TRP A 95 -4.31 -0.82 4.46
C TRP A 95 -3.08 -0.62 3.58
N LEU A 96 -2.19 -1.62 3.51
CA LEU A 96 -1.29 -1.74 2.36
C LEU A 96 -2.15 -1.92 1.12
N TYR A 97 -1.82 -1.16 0.07
CA TYR A 97 -2.49 -1.19 -1.22
C TYR A 97 -1.56 -1.78 -2.27
N ILE A 98 -1.91 -2.94 -2.81
CA ILE A 98 -1.01 -3.74 -3.65
C ILE A 98 -1.67 -4.00 -5.03
N PRO A 99 -1.38 -3.16 -6.03
CA PRO A 99 -1.83 -3.37 -7.41
C PRO A 99 -1.04 -4.48 -8.13
N HIS A 100 -1.69 -5.58 -8.53
CA HIS A 100 -1.00 -6.76 -9.08
C HIS A 100 -0.29 -6.52 -10.40
N GLY A 101 -0.81 -5.62 -11.24
CA GLY A 101 -0.26 -5.29 -12.56
C GLY A 101 0.86 -4.25 -12.54
N SER A 102 1.15 -3.67 -11.37
CA SER A 102 2.08 -2.55 -11.26
C SER A 102 3.55 -3.00 -11.29
N PRO A 103 4.40 -2.39 -12.15
CA PRO A 103 5.85 -2.60 -12.11
C PRO A 103 6.49 -2.25 -10.75
N HIS A 104 5.84 -1.39 -9.96
CA HIS A 104 6.32 -0.99 -8.63
C HIS A 104 6.40 -2.15 -7.64
N ARG A 105 5.66 -3.25 -7.86
CA ARG A 105 5.75 -4.48 -7.03
C ARG A 105 7.13 -5.15 -7.05
N ARG A 106 8.00 -4.79 -8.00
CA ARG A 106 9.38 -5.30 -8.06
C ARG A 106 10.29 -4.67 -7.00
N ASP A 107 9.96 -3.45 -6.53
CA ASP A 107 10.69 -2.82 -5.43
C ASP A 107 10.03 -3.21 -4.10
N LEU A 108 10.60 -4.20 -3.43
CA LEU A 108 10.10 -4.70 -2.15
C LEU A 108 10.21 -3.67 -1.02
N CYS A 109 10.93 -2.56 -1.20
CA CYS A 109 11.02 -1.49 -0.21
C CYS A 109 10.03 -0.35 -0.49
N SER A 110 9.35 -0.33 -1.65
CA SER A 110 8.42 0.74 -2.01
C SER A 110 6.98 0.25 -1.91
N HIS A 111 6.21 0.80 -0.98
CA HIS A 111 4.83 0.40 -0.72
C HIS A 111 3.90 1.59 -0.66
N GLU A 112 2.63 1.36 -0.96
CA GLU A 112 1.57 2.35 -0.81
C GLU A 112 0.61 1.93 0.30
N ILE A 113 0.17 2.88 1.11
CA ILE A 113 -0.92 2.68 2.07
C ILE A 113 -2.09 3.59 1.77
N ILE A 114 -3.29 3.10 2.06
CA ILE A 114 -4.54 3.87 2.07
C ILE A 114 -4.96 4.07 3.52
N THR A 115 -5.38 5.28 3.86
CA THR A 115 -5.77 5.65 5.23
C THR A 115 -7.23 6.11 5.27
N PRO A 116 -7.93 5.99 6.41
CA PRO A 116 -9.31 6.46 6.55
C PRO A 116 -9.48 7.97 6.33
N ALA A 117 -8.45 8.76 6.65
CA ALA A 117 -8.49 10.22 6.55
C ALA A 117 -7.14 10.77 6.07
N GLN A 118 -7.14 11.97 5.51
CA GLN A 118 -5.92 12.65 5.10
C GLN A 118 -5.01 12.92 6.31
N LEU A 119 -3.77 12.44 6.24
CA LEU A 119 -2.77 12.68 7.27
C LEU A 119 -1.92 13.91 6.91
N GLN A 120 -1.56 14.70 7.92
CA GLN A 120 -0.69 15.87 7.78
C GLN A 120 0.79 15.46 7.91
N ILE A 121 1.30 14.76 6.88
CA ILE A 121 2.68 14.27 6.78
C ILE A 121 3.38 14.78 5.51
N SER A 122 4.66 15.08 5.62
CA SER A 122 5.51 15.66 4.57
C SER A 122 6.50 14.65 4.00
N ASP A 123 6.98 14.89 2.77
CA ASP A 123 8.06 14.08 2.20
C ASP A 123 9.29 14.11 3.11
N GLY A 124 9.88 12.95 3.37
CA GLY A 124 11.00 12.80 4.29
C GLY A 124 10.59 12.54 5.75
N ASP A 125 9.30 12.62 6.09
CA ASP A 125 8.85 12.29 7.45
C ASP A 125 9.14 10.82 7.76
N ARG A 126 9.77 10.59 8.92
CA ARG A 126 9.97 9.26 9.48
C ARG A 126 8.67 8.72 10.03
N CYS A 127 8.39 7.46 9.72
CA CYS A 127 7.19 6.76 10.11
C CYS A 127 7.49 5.29 10.40
N VAL A 128 6.53 4.59 10.99
CA VAL A 128 6.64 3.16 11.30
C VAL A 128 5.41 2.44 10.76
N LEU A 129 5.66 1.37 10.00
CA LEU A 129 4.63 0.43 9.58
C LEU A 129 4.55 -0.71 10.59
N HIS A 130 3.38 -0.88 11.17
CA HIS A 130 3.08 -1.94 12.13
C HIS A 130 2.24 -3.01 11.45
N ILE A 131 2.75 -4.23 11.43
CA ILE A 131 2.10 -5.37 10.78
C ILE A 131 1.56 -6.29 11.88
N PRO A 132 0.24 -6.31 12.13
CA PRO A 132 -0.39 -7.12 13.17
C PRO A 132 -0.58 -8.58 12.71
N ARG A 133 0.34 -9.11 11.90
CA ARG A 133 0.35 -10.47 11.38
C ARG A 133 1.64 -11.18 11.71
N GLN A 134 1.64 -12.49 11.52
CA GLN A 134 2.89 -13.24 11.48
C GLN A 134 3.70 -12.76 10.28
N CYS A 135 4.95 -12.41 10.54
CA CYS A 135 5.92 -12.18 9.49
C CYS A 135 7.10 -13.12 9.69
N VAL A 136 7.62 -13.65 8.59
CA VAL A 136 8.83 -14.47 8.61
C VAL A 136 9.95 -13.64 7.98
N SER A 137 11.10 -13.58 8.65
CA SER A 137 12.31 -13.07 8.02
C SER A 137 12.95 -14.22 7.25
N MET A 138 12.93 -14.12 5.93
CA MET A 138 13.57 -15.10 5.06
C MET A 138 14.99 -14.61 4.74
N PRO A 139 16.04 -15.38 5.08
CA PRO A 139 17.40 -15.04 4.72
C PRO A 139 17.61 -15.34 3.23
N TYR A 140 17.35 -14.36 2.37
CA TYR A 140 17.86 -14.42 1.00
C TYR A 140 19.36 -14.12 1.03
N ALA A 141 20.11 -14.70 0.08
CA ALA A 141 21.56 -14.66 0.06
C ALA A 141 22.17 -13.23 0.07
N GLU A 142 21.41 -12.22 -0.34
CA GLU A 142 21.87 -10.84 -0.45
C GLU A 142 21.25 -9.87 0.58
N PHE A 143 20.05 -10.15 1.09
CA PHE A 143 19.39 -9.34 2.13
C PHE A 143 18.20 -10.09 2.77
N PRO A 144 17.93 -9.91 4.07
CA PRO A 144 16.74 -10.49 4.70
C PRO A 144 15.46 -9.82 4.17
N VAL A 145 14.47 -10.63 3.78
CA VAL A 145 13.14 -10.16 3.34
C VAL A 145 12.10 -10.48 4.39
N ILE A 146 11.25 -9.51 4.73
CA ILE A 146 10.09 -9.72 5.60
C ILE A 146 8.93 -10.22 4.72
N VAL A 147 8.39 -11.39 5.02
CA VAL A 147 7.25 -11.96 4.30
C VAL A 147 6.01 -11.89 5.19
N ILE A 148 4.94 -11.24 4.71
CA ILE A 148 3.61 -11.34 5.32
C ILE A 148 2.96 -12.62 4.81
N VAL A 149 2.75 -13.56 5.71
CA VAL A 149 1.99 -14.81 5.48
C VAL A 149 0.52 -14.61 5.82
#